data_AF-A0A2S7TX24-F1
#
_entry.id   AF-A0A2S7TX24-F1
#
_cell.length_a   1.000
_cell.length_b   1.000
_cell.length_c   1.000
_cell.angle_alpha   90.00
_cell.angle_beta   90.00
_cell.angle_gamma   90.00
#
_symmetry.space_group_name_H-M   'P 1'
#
loop_
_entity.id
_entity.type
_entity.pdbx_description
1 polymer ?
#
loop_
_entity_poly.entity_id
_entity_poly.type
_entity_poly.pdbx_seq_one_letter_code
_entity_poly.pdbx_strand_id
1 'polypeptide(L)'
;MTLAQYLEHCDETGAYPLPETHYVWVRAEKMGLPDELVLLDWHAFKDKYLNDQNAKNKKYADWLQHFCNSLQKNWNGLYFKKADGSVVLTTAGKNQQAIHGMN
;
A
#
# COMPACT_ATOMS: atom_id res chain seq x y z
N MET A 1 8.85 13.40 -7.62
CA MET A 1 8.27 14.13 -6.46
C MET A 1 8.35 13.24 -5.22
N THR A 2 8.31 13.79 -4.00
CA THR A 2 8.13 12.96 -2.77
C THR A 2 6.70 12.40 -2.72
N LEU A 3 6.39 11.49 -1.79
CA LEU A 3 5.03 10.97 -1.67
C LEU A 3 4.09 12.08 -1.18
N ALA A 4 4.52 12.90 -0.24
CA ALA A 4 3.75 14.07 0.22
C ALA A 4 3.35 14.98 -0.95
N GLN A 5 4.31 15.32 -1.82
CA GLN A 5 4.06 16.13 -3.02
C GLN A 5 3.11 15.44 -4.02
N TYR A 6 3.18 14.11 -4.14
CA TYR A 6 2.26 13.36 -4.99
C TYR A 6 0.83 13.40 -4.45
N LEU A 7 0.66 13.22 -3.13
CA LEU A 7 -0.65 13.28 -2.50
C LEU A 7 -1.26 14.68 -2.57
N GLU A 8 -0.45 15.72 -2.39
CA GLU A 8 -0.86 17.12 -2.58
C GLU A 8 -1.32 17.38 -4.02
N HIS A 9 -0.56 16.91 -5.01
CA HIS A 9 -0.96 17.04 -6.43
C HIS A 9 -2.28 16.30 -6.73
N CYS A 10 -2.48 15.12 -6.14
CA CYS A 10 -3.75 14.38 -6.26
C CYS A 10 -4.92 15.17 -5.68
N ASP A 11 -4.73 15.79 -4.50
CA ASP A 11 -5.75 16.65 -3.88
C ASP A 11 -6.08 17.87 -4.75
N GLU A 12 -5.07 18.58 -5.24
CA GLU A 12 -5.22 19.75 -6.11
C GLU A 12 -5.96 19.44 -7.43
N THR A 13 -5.77 18.24 -7.96
CA THR A 13 -6.36 17.80 -9.24
C THR A 13 -7.67 17.03 -9.06
N GLY A 14 -8.09 16.75 -7.82
CA GLY A 14 -9.24 15.89 -7.52
C GLY A 14 -9.03 14.43 -7.92
N ALA A 15 -7.78 14.01 -8.13
CA ALA A 15 -7.44 12.63 -8.47
C ALA A 15 -7.33 11.77 -7.21
N TYR A 16 -7.82 10.53 -7.27
CA TYR A 16 -7.58 9.56 -6.21
C TYR A 16 -6.11 9.11 -6.22
N PRO A 17 -5.38 9.16 -5.09
CA PRO A 17 -3.99 8.72 -5.04
C PRO A 17 -3.77 7.25 -5.41
N LEU A 18 -4.80 6.42 -5.23
CA LEU A 18 -4.89 5.03 -5.65
C LEU A 18 -6.21 4.84 -6.41
N PRO A 19 -6.25 5.10 -7.72
CA PRO A 19 -7.47 4.95 -8.52
C PRO A 19 -7.94 3.49 -8.57
N GLU A 20 -9.24 3.25 -8.55
CA GLU A 20 -9.85 1.91 -8.72
C GLU A 20 -9.51 1.28 -10.08
N THR A 21 -9.28 2.11 -11.10
CA THR A 21 -8.89 1.67 -12.45
C THR A 21 -7.41 1.30 -12.57
N HIS A 22 -6.61 1.51 -11.52
CA HIS A 22 -5.18 1.28 -11.58
C HIS A 22 -4.85 -0.22 -11.60
N TYR A 23 -3.83 -0.62 -12.38
CA TYR A 23 -3.49 -2.04 -12.60
C TYR A 23 -3.04 -2.80 -11.34
N VAL A 24 -2.81 -2.11 -10.23
CA VAL A 24 -2.45 -2.70 -8.93
C VAL A 24 -3.55 -3.64 -8.42
N TRP A 25 -4.82 -3.31 -8.65
CA TRP A 25 -5.97 -4.15 -8.27
C TRP A 25 -5.98 -5.46 -9.06
N VAL A 26 -5.77 -5.38 -10.38
CA VAL A 26 -5.63 -6.57 -11.24
C VAL A 26 -4.44 -7.46 -10.80
N ARG A 27 -3.33 -6.85 -10.34
CA ARG A 27 -2.21 -7.63 -9.82
C ARG A 27 -2.52 -8.25 -8.46
N ALA A 28 -3.19 -7.52 -7.57
CA ALA A 28 -3.60 -8.03 -6.26
C ALA A 28 -4.54 -9.23 -6.41
N GLU A 29 -5.53 -9.13 -7.31
CA GLU A 29 -6.44 -10.22 -7.65
C GLU A 29 -5.69 -11.45 -8.18
N LYS A 30 -4.75 -11.28 -9.12
CA LYS A 30 -3.90 -12.39 -9.62
C LYS A 30 -3.04 -13.01 -8.52
N MET A 31 -2.73 -12.26 -7.48
CA MET A 31 -2.02 -12.75 -6.31
C MET A 31 -2.98 -13.34 -5.26
N GLY A 32 -4.30 -13.31 -5.45
CA GLY A 32 -5.29 -13.76 -4.47
C GLY A 32 -5.31 -12.89 -3.21
N LEU A 33 -4.92 -11.62 -3.30
CA LEU A 33 -4.99 -10.68 -2.18
C LEU A 33 -6.38 -10.03 -2.15
N PRO A 34 -7.04 -9.95 -0.98
CA PRO A 34 -8.29 -9.20 -0.85
C PRO A 34 -8.04 -7.69 -0.94
N ASP A 35 -9.01 -6.94 -1.43
CA ASP A 35 -8.92 -5.48 -1.62
C ASP A 35 -8.60 -4.74 -0.31
N GLU A 36 -9.17 -5.19 0.80
CA GLU A 36 -8.90 -4.65 2.14
C GLU A 36 -7.41 -4.71 2.49
N LEU A 37 -6.72 -5.77 2.09
CA LEU A 37 -5.27 -5.91 2.32
C LEU A 37 -4.48 -4.95 1.43
N VAL A 38 -4.93 -4.69 0.20
CA VAL A 38 -4.31 -3.69 -0.69
C VAL A 38 -4.42 -2.31 -0.07
N LEU A 39 -5.61 -1.96 0.44
CA LEU A 39 -5.83 -0.70 1.14
C LEU A 39 -4.96 -0.61 2.41
N LEU A 40 -4.92 -1.67 3.23
CA LEU A 40 -4.10 -1.72 4.43
C LEU A 40 -2.61 -1.52 4.12
N ASP A 41 -2.10 -2.18 3.08
CA ASP A 41 -0.71 -2.02 2.64
C ASP A 41 -0.46 -0.62 2.08
N TRP A 42 -1.44 -0.01 1.39
CA TRP A 42 -1.35 1.37 0.94
C TRP A 42 -1.26 2.35 2.12
N HIS A 43 -2.03 2.13 3.18
CA HIS A 43 -1.93 2.91 4.41
C HIS A 43 -0.56 2.77 5.07
N ALA A 44 -0.02 1.54 5.18
CA ALA A 44 1.35 1.31 5.67
C ALA A 44 2.43 1.95 4.80
N PHE A 45 2.26 1.87 3.50
CA PHE A 45 3.16 2.48 2.53
C PHE A 45 3.16 4.00 2.67
N LYS A 46 1.99 4.63 2.78
CA LYS A 46 1.88 6.07 3.05
C LYS A 46 2.57 6.44 4.36
N ASP A 47 2.27 5.74 5.45
CA ASP A 47 2.88 6.03 6.76
C ASP A 47 4.42 6.02 6.69
N LYS A 48 5.00 4.99 6.07
CA LYS A 48 6.45 4.91 5.85
C LYS A 48 6.99 6.12 5.08
N TYR A 49 6.41 6.44 3.93
CA TYR A 49 6.93 7.51 3.07
C TYR A 49 6.49 8.93 3.47
N LEU A 50 5.70 9.07 4.53
CA LEU A 50 5.36 10.35 5.14
C LEU A 50 6.12 10.60 6.44
N ASN A 51 6.36 9.56 7.25
CA ASN A 51 6.83 9.71 8.63
C ASN A 51 8.26 9.19 8.87
N ASP A 52 8.75 8.17 8.13
CA ASP A 52 10.10 7.64 8.31
C ASP A 52 11.15 8.63 7.76
N GLN A 53 12.11 9.02 8.61
CA GLN A 53 13.18 9.97 8.25
C GLN A 53 14.02 9.51 7.07
N ASN A 54 14.19 8.19 6.90
CA ASN A 54 14.96 7.61 5.80
C ASN A 54 14.17 7.51 4.49
N ALA A 55 12.84 7.62 4.55
CA ALA A 55 11.96 7.41 3.40
C ALA A 55 11.25 8.69 2.93
N LYS A 56 10.90 9.61 3.83
CA LYS A 56 10.08 10.81 3.52
C LYS A 56 10.63 11.73 2.43
N ASN A 57 11.96 11.75 2.29
CA ASN A 57 12.64 12.58 1.29
C ASN A 57 12.91 11.82 -0.03
N LYS A 58 12.58 10.52 -0.11
CA LYS A 58 12.74 9.75 -1.35
C LYS A 58 11.80 10.26 -2.42
N LYS A 59 12.29 10.25 -3.66
CA LYS A 59 11.57 10.71 -4.83
C LYS A 59 11.47 9.59 -5.83
N TYR A 60 10.27 9.38 -6.34
CA TYR A 60 10.01 8.50 -7.46
C TYR A 60 9.23 9.25 -8.53
N ALA A 61 9.34 8.78 -9.77
CA ALA A 61 8.55 9.29 -10.89
C ALA A 61 7.13 8.71 -10.86
N ASP A 62 7.00 7.45 -10.46
CA ASP A 62 5.73 6.73 -10.39
C ASP A 62 5.59 6.06 -9.01
N TRP A 63 4.77 6.67 -8.16
CA TRP A 63 4.50 6.17 -6.81
C TRP A 63 3.63 4.92 -6.80
N LEU A 64 2.71 4.80 -7.75
CA LEU A 64 1.82 3.64 -7.83
C LEU A 64 2.55 2.39 -8.30
N GLN A 65 3.49 2.53 -9.23
CA GLN A 65 4.40 1.43 -9.59
C GLN A 65 5.30 1.04 -8.41
N HIS A 66 5.78 2.01 -7.63
CA HIS A 66 6.59 1.73 -6.44
C HIS A 66 5.79 1.01 -5.35
N PHE A 67 4.55 1.45 -5.13
CA PHE A 67 3.61 0.77 -4.25
C PHE A 67 3.29 -0.65 -4.74
N CYS A 68 3.00 -0.83 -6.04
CA CYS A 68 2.74 -2.15 -6.60
C CYS A 68 3.92 -3.12 -6.38
N ASN A 69 5.16 -2.64 -6.49
CA ASN A 69 6.35 -3.45 -6.19
C ASN A 69 6.46 -3.79 -4.70
N SER A 70 6.11 -2.84 -3.82
CA SER A 70 6.04 -3.04 -2.37
C SER A 70 5.04 -4.13 -2.00
N LEU A 71 3.82 -4.04 -2.54
CA LEU A 71 2.75 -5.01 -2.33
C LEU A 71 3.16 -6.40 -2.83
N GLN A 72 3.71 -6.49 -4.05
CA GLN A 72 4.12 -7.76 -4.65
C GLN A 72 5.18 -8.49 -3.83
N LYS A 73 6.14 -7.74 -3.28
CA LYS A 73 7.26 -8.26 -2.48
C LYS A 73 6.96 -8.29 -0.99
N ASN A 74 5.75 -7.91 -0.59
CA ASN A 74 5.30 -7.83 0.81
C ASN A 74 6.33 -7.09 1.69
N TRP A 75 6.80 -5.92 1.27
CA TRP A 75 7.84 -5.18 1.99
C TRP A 75 7.46 -4.80 3.41
N ASN A 76 6.16 -4.59 3.66
CA ASN A 76 5.64 -4.27 4.98
C ASN A 76 5.38 -5.52 5.84
N GLY A 77 5.48 -6.72 5.26
CA GLY A 77 5.32 -7.99 5.98
C GLY A 77 3.94 -8.18 6.59
N LEU A 78 2.88 -7.62 5.99
CA LEU A 78 1.54 -7.57 6.60
C LEU A 78 0.78 -8.88 6.50
N TYR A 79 1.11 -9.72 5.53
CA TYR A 79 0.40 -10.98 5.29
C TYR A 79 1.34 -12.15 5.02
N PHE A 80 0.79 -13.36 5.13
CA PHE A 80 1.37 -14.55 4.55
C PHE A 80 0.28 -15.41 3.92
N LYS A 81 0.68 -16.26 2.97
CA LYS A 81 -0.21 -17.22 2.32
C LYS A 81 -0.07 -18.56 3.00
N LYS A 82 -1.20 -19.17 3.38
CA LYS A 82 -1.23 -20.55 3.85
C LYS A 82 -1.17 -21.53 2.67
N ALA A 83 -0.92 -22.79 2.97
CA ALA A 83 -0.85 -23.86 1.97
C ALA A 83 -2.18 -24.07 1.21
N ASP A 84 -3.30 -23.73 1.83
CA ASP A 84 -4.65 -23.76 1.23
C ASP A 84 -4.95 -22.56 0.31
N GLY A 85 -3.99 -21.64 0.15
CA GLY A 85 -4.14 -20.43 -0.64
C GLY A 85 -4.79 -19.26 0.11
N SER A 86 -5.25 -19.46 1.34
CA SER A 86 -5.82 -18.38 2.14
C SER A 86 -4.74 -17.36 2.56
N VAL A 87 -5.11 -16.09 2.53
CA VAL A 87 -4.26 -14.98 2.96
C VAL A 87 -4.64 -14.60 4.39
N VAL A 88 -3.65 -14.51 5.27
CA VAL A 88 -3.87 -14.12 6.67
C VAL A 88 -2.86 -13.05 7.09
N LEU A 89 -3.31 -12.16 7.97
CA LEU A 89 -2.47 -11.11 8.52
C LEU A 89 -1.42 -11.68 9.48
N THR A 90 -0.21 -11.12 9.39
CA THR A 90 0.82 -11.28 10.42
C THR A 90 0.46 -10.43 11.64
N THR A 91 1.26 -10.54 12.70
CA THR A 91 1.14 -9.61 13.84
C THR A 91 1.32 -8.15 13.40
N ALA A 92 2.26 -7.88 12.49
CA ALA A 92 2.44 -6.54 11.93
C ALA A 92 1.20 -6.09 11.16
N GLY A 93 0.60 -6.97 10.35
CA GLY A 93 -0.67 -6.73 9.66
C GLY A 93 -1.80 -6.34 10.61
N LYS A 94 -1.99 -7.10 11.69
CA LYS A 94 -3.03 -6.82 12.70
C LYS A 94 -2.80 -5.49 13.42
N ASN A 95 -1.56 -5.19 13.78
CA ASN A 95 -1.23 -3.91 14.39
C ASN A 95 -1.53 -2.75 13.44
N GLN A 96 -1.19 -2.90 12.16
CA GLN A 96 -1.48 -1.91 11.15
C GLN A 96 -3.00 -1.72 10.97
N GLN A 97 -3.74 -2.81 10.94
CA GLN A 97 -5.19 -2.79 10.83
C GLN A 97 -5.82 -1.99 11.98
N ALA A 98 -5.34 -2.22 13.21
CA ALA A 98 -5.78 -1.48 14.39
C ALA A 98 -5.40 0.02 14.33
N ILE A 99 -4.19 0.36 13.86
CA ILE A 99 -3.74 1.76 13.73
C ILE A 99 -4.64 2.55 12.77
N HIS A 100 -5.08 1.92 11.68
CA HIS A 100 -5.91 2.58 10.66
C HIS A 100 -7.42 2.40 10.86
N GLY A 101 -7.85 1.75 11.94
CA GLY A 101 -9.26 1.57 12.27
C GLY A 101 -10.05 0.75 11.23
N MET A 102 -9.36 -0.13 10.50
CA MET A 102 -9.98 -1.01 9.50
C MET A 102 -10.50 -2.25 10.22
N ASN A 103 -11.80 -2.54 10.19
CA ASN A 103 -12.40 -3.72 10.85
C ASN A 103 -13.04 -4.65 9.84
#